data_AF-A0A7G9GPL0-F1
#
_entry.id   AF-A0A7G9GPL0-F1
#
_cell.length_a   1.000
_cell.length_b   1.000
_cell.length_c   1.000
_cell.angle_alpha   90.00
_cell.angle_beta   90.00
_cell.angle_gamma   90.00
#
_symmetry.space_group_name_H-M   'P 1'
#
loop_
_entity.id
_entity.type
_entity.pdbx_description
1 polymer ?
#
loop_
_entity_poly.entity_id
_entity_poly.type
_entity_poly.pdbx_seq_one_letter_code
_entity_poly.pdbx_strand_id
1 'polypeptide(L)'
;MKNSYSRLCLKERWTMFTIFLIAGILCAAAAIYAFIKHYMTYTVTGSVLAIVSLLISGYIFQLNMRRKEIKKEYSYEFDRELFAKERTCPKCGASIGSNVCYCPRCGTKFH
;
A
#
# COMPACT_ATOMS: atom_id res chain seq x y z
N MET A 1 13.47 20.72 -79.12
CA MET A 1 12.59 20.97 -77.93
C MET A 1 12.50 19.79 -76.94
N LYS A 2 13.48 18.86 -76.85
CA LYS A 2 13.42 17.69 -75.94
C LYS A 2 14.06 17.88 -74.55
N ASN A 3 14.70 19.03 -74.29
CA ASN A 3 15.63 19.18 -73.16
C ASN A 3 15.03 19.85 -71.89
N SER A 4 13.82 20.40 -71.96
CA SER A 4 13.13 20.99 -70.79
C SER A 4 12.33 19.96 -69.99
N TYR A 5 11.71 18.96 -70.65
CA TYR A 5 10.92 17.91 -70.00
C TYR A 5 11.78 16.99 -69.10
N SER A 6 13.03 16.72 -69.48
CA SER A 6 13.97 15.89 -68.72
C SER A 6 14.48 16.57 -67.44
N ARG A 7 14.67 17.90 -67.45
CA ARG A 7 15.11 18.66 -66.26
C ARG A 7 13.99 18.86 -65.24
N LEU A 8 12.73 19.03 -65.68
CA LEU A 8 11.58 19.07 -64.77
C LEU A 8 11.44 17.73 -64.03
N CYS A 9 11.48 16.61 -64.75
CA CYS A 9 11.37 15.27 -64.17
C CYS A 9 12.52 14.93 -63.20
N LEU A 10 13.74 15.43 -63.45
CA LEU A 10 14.86 15.25 -62.52
C LEU A 10 14.66 16.06 -61.24
N LYS A 11 14.29 17.35 -61.34
CA LYS A 11 14.05 18.23 -60.18
C LYS A 11 12.88 17.75 -59.32
N GLU A 12 11.82 17.28 -59.96
CA GLU A 12 10.64 16.67 -59.32
C GLU A 12 10.99 15.35 -58.61
N ARG A 13 11.93 14.57 -59.15
CA ARG A 13 12.44 13.37 -58.49
C ARG A 13 13.27 13.68 -57.23
N TRP A 14 14.11 14.72 -57.25
CA TRP A 14 14.87 15.15 -56.08
C TRP A 14 13.97 15.72 -54.97
N THR A 15 12.90 16.45 -55.32
CA THR A 15 11.95 16.96 -54.32
C THR A 15 11.24 15.84 -53.57
N MET A 16 10.87 14.75 -54.25
CA MET A 16 10.25 13.60 -53.59
C MET A 16 11.19 12.95 -52.57
N PHE A 17 12.46 12.74 -52.94
CA PHE A 17 13.45 12.20 -52.00
C PHE A 17 13.64 13.10 -50.77
N THR A 18 13.69 14.43 -50.95
CA THR A 18 13.81 15.36 -49.82
C THR A 18 12.59 15.33 -48.90
N ILE A 19 11.38 15.21 -49.45
CA ILE A 19 10.13 15.11 -48.67
C ILE A 19 10.11 13.81 -47.86
N PHE A 20 10.48 12.67 -48.46
CA PHE A 20 10.53 11.39 -47.75
C PHE A 20 11.58 11.40 -46.62
N LEU A 21 12.75 12.01 -46.84
CA LEU A 21 13.77 12.14 -45.79
C LEU A 21 13.27 12.99 -44.63
N ILE A 22 12.65 14.15 -44.92
CA ILE A 22 12.09 15.03 -43.88
C ILE A 22 10.97 14.32 -43.13
N ALA A 23 10.05 13.64 -43.83
CA ALA A 23 8.98 12.86 -43.22
C ALA A 23 9.52 11.75 -42.31
N GLY A 24 10.57 11.04 -42.74
CA GLY A 24 11.25 10.03 -41.94
C GLY A 24 11.87 10.60 -40.66
N ILE A 25 12.54 11.75 -40.76
CA ILE A 25 13.13 12.45 -39.60
C ILE A 25 12.04 12.89 -38.62
N LEU A 26 10.93 13.43 -39.11
CA LEU A 26 9.81 13.85 -38.25
C LEU A 26 9.16 12.67 -37.53
N CYS A 27 8.95 11.54 -38.23
CA CYS A 27 8.45 10.31 -37.62
C CYS A 27 9.40 9.78 -36.55
N ALA A 28 10.70 9.77 -36.81
CA ALA A 28 11.70 9.33 -35.84
C ALA A 28 11.73 10.25 -34.60
N ALA A 29 11.69 11.57 -34.80
CA ALA A 29 11.64 12.54 -33.71
C ALA A 29 10.37 12.38 -32.85
N ALA A 30 9.21 12.16 -33.48
CA ALA A 30 7.96 11.92 -32.78
C ALA A 30 7.99 10.63 -31.95
N ALA A 31 8.55 9.54 -32.50
CA ALA A 31 8.72 8.27 -31.79
C ALA A 31 9.66 8.42 -30.59
N ILE A 32 10.79 9.12 -30.75
CA ILE A 32 11.73 9.42 -29.67
C ILE A 32 11.06 10.27 -28.58
N TYR A 33 10.33 11.31 -28.96
CA TYR A 33 9.61 12.17 -28.01
C TYR A 33 8.54 11.39 -27.22
N ALA A 34 7.76 10.54 -27.90
CA ALA A 34 6.78 9.68 -27.26
C ALA A 34 7.43 8.70 -26.28
N PHE A 35 8.57 8.12 -26.65
CA PHE A 35 9.34 7.21 -25.80
C PHE A 35 9.88 7.92 -24.56
N ILE A 36 10.51 9.09 -24.72
CA ILE A 36 11.05 9.88 -23.60
C ILE A 36 9.92 10.30 -22.66
N LYS A 37 8.79 10.76 -23.19
CA LYS A 37 7.63 11.16 -22.39
C LYS A 37 7.05 9.97 -21.63
N HIS A 38 6.83 8.83 -22.30
CA HIS A 38 6.30 7.63 -21.68
C HIS A 38 7.24 7.09 -20.59
N TYR A 39 8.54 7.07 -20.86
CA TYR A 39 9.58 6.68 -19.90
C TYR A 39 9.57 7.58 -18.67
N MET A 40 9.57 8.91 -18.86
CA MET A 40 9.52 9.88 -17.76
C MET A 40 8.23 9.77 -16.94
N THR A 41 7.07 9.62 -17.59
CA THR A 41 5.81 9.45 -16.86
C THR A 41 5.77 8.15 -16.08
N TYR A 42 6.30 7.06 -16.63
CA TYR A 42 6.33 5.76 -15.96
C TYR A 42 7.27 5.75 -14.75
N THR A 43 8.46 6.34 -14.87
CA THR A 43 9.42 6.42 -13.75
C THR A 43 8.90 7.31 -12.62
N VAL A 44 8.33 8.48 -12.95
CA VAL A 44 7.76 9.40 -11.95
C VAL A 44 6.55 8.75 -11.26
N THR A 45 5.60 8.18 -12.00
CA THR A 45 4.43 7.51 -11.38
C THR A 45 4.82 6.30 -10.53
N GLY A 46 5.78 5.49 -10.99
CA GLY A 46 6.29 4.35 -10.23
C GLY A 46 6.94 4.77 -8.91
N SER A 47 7.76 5.83 -8.93
CA SER A 47 8.39 6.34 -7.70
C SER A 47 7.37 6.90 -6.71
N VAL A 48 6.35 7.62 -7.16
CA VAL A 48 5.26 8.13 -6.30
C VAL A 48 4.49 6.97 -5.66
N LEU A 49 4.13 5.93 -6.44
CA LEU A 49 3.43 4.76 -5.92
C LEU A 49 4.26 3.99 -4.89
N ALA A 50 5.57 3.88 -5.10
CA ALA A 50 6.48 3.24 -4.15
C ALA A 50 6.53 4.03 -2.83
N ILE A 51 6.66 5.36 -2.89
CA ILE A 51 6.66 6.22 -1.70
C ILE A 51 5.32 6.10 -0.95
N VAL A 52 4.20 6.18 -1.66
CA VAL A 52 2.86 6.03 -1.06
C VAL A 52 2.72 4.66 -0.39
N SER A 53 3.21 3.59 -1.02
CA SER A 53 3.18 2.24 -0.46
C SER A 53 4.01 2.13 0.83
N LEU A 54 5.19 2.75 0.87
CA LEU A 54 6.03 2.80 2.07
C LEU A 54 5.38 3.60 3.20
N LEU A 55 4.75 4.74 2.89
CA LEU A 55 4.05 5.56 3.87
C LEU A 55 2.84 4.81 4.46
N ILE A 56 2.05 4.15 3.62
CA ILE A 56 0.90 3.33 4.06
C ILE A 56 1.38 2.18 4.96
N SER A 57 2.42 1.46 4.55
CA SER A 57 2.99 0.36 5.33
C SER A 57 3.51 0.84 6.69
N GLY A 58 4.25 1.96 6.71
CA GLY A 58 4.71 2.60 7.95
C GLY A 58 3.55 3.04 8.85
N TYR A 59 2.50 3.63 8.28
CA TYR A 59 1.30 4.02 9.04
C TYR A 59 0.57 2.81 9.65
N ILE A 60 0.38 1.75 8.87
CA ILE A 60 -0.22 0.49 9.37
C ILE A 60 0.62 -0.10 10.50
N PHE A 61 1.96 -0.08 10.36
CA PHE A 61 2.86 -0.56 11.38
C PHE A 61 2.73 0.23 12.69
N GLN A 62 2.69 1.57 12.60
CA GLN A 62 2.47 2.45 13.76
C GLN A 62 1.14 2.14 14.46
N LEU A 63 0.06 1.96 13.68
CA LEU A 63 -1.25 1.58 14.23
C LEU A 63 -1.24 0.19 14.87
N ASN A 64 -0.47 -0.75 14.32
CA ASN A 64 -0.33 -2.09 14.88
C ASN A 64 0.42 -2.06 16.22
N MET A 65 1.43 -1.20 16.34
CA MET A 65 2.15 -0.99 17.61
C MET A 65 1.24 -0.38 18.68
N ARG A 66 0.51 0.69 18.34
CA ARG A 66 -0.48 1.33 19.25
C ARG A 66 -1.55 0.35 19.74
N ARG A 67 -2.01 -0.57 18.87
CA ARG A 67 -3.00 -1.59 19.26
C ARG A 67 -2.50 -2.57 20.32
N LYS A 68 -1.20 -2.86 20.37
CA LYS A 68 -0.63 -3.79 21.38
C LYS A 68 -0.72 -3.21 22.78
N GLU A 69 -0.50 -1.92 22.93
CA GLU A 69 -0.56 -1.22 24.22
C GLU A 69 -2.00 -1.19 24.75
N ILE A 70 -2.96 -0.78 23.92
CA ILE A 70 -4.39 -0.73 24.31
C ILE A 70 -4.91 -2.12 24.71
N LYS A 71 -4.53 -3.18 24.00
CA LYS A 71 -4.95 -4.55 24.34
C LYS A 71 -4.38 -5.00 25.69
N LYS A 72 -3.17 -4.56 26.02
CA LYS A 72 -2.51 -4.89 27.30
C LYS A 72 -3.15 -4.12 28.47
N GLU A 73 -3.43 -2.83 28.27
CA GLU A 73 -4.15 -2.00 29.25
C GLU A 73 -5.51 -2.62 29.58
N TYR A 74 -6.28 -2.98 28.55
CA TYR A 74 -7.61 -3.58 28.71
C TYR A 74 -7.57 -4.97 29.40
N SER A 75 -6.61 -5.83 29.03
CA SER A 75 -6.45 -7.14 29.69
C SER A 75 -6.17 -6.97 31.18
N TYR A 76 -5.32 -5.99 31.53
CA TYR A 76 -4.95 -5.75 32.92
C TYR A 76 -6.09 -5.15 33.75
N GLU A 77 -6.89 -4.26 33.16
CA GLU A 77 -8.11 -3.73 33.79
C GLU A 77 -9.12 -4.86 34.09
N PHE A 78 -9.34 -5.75 33.12
CA PHE A 78 -10.22 -6.92 33.29
C PHE A 78 -9.73 -7.88 34.38
N ASP A 79 -8.44 -8.22 34.36
CA ASP A 79 -7.85 -9.10 35.37
C ASP A 79 -7.96 -8.48 36.78
N ARG A 80 -7.72 -7.16 36.91
CA ARG A 80 -7.89 -6.43 38.19
C ARG A 80 -9.32 -6.50 38.71
N GLU A 81 -10.31 -6.28 37.85
CA GLU A 81 -11.73 -6.41 38.25
C GLU A 81 -12.09 -7.84 38.67
N LEU A 82 -11.50 -8.84 38.03
CA LEU A 82 -11.70 -10.25 38.38
C LEU A 82 -11.12 -10.56 39.77
N PHE A 83 -9.87 -10.15 40.02
CA PHE A 83 -9.22 -10.35 41.32
C PHE A 83 -9.90 -9.55 42.44
N ALA A 84 -10.39 -8.33 42.16
CA ALA A 84 -11.15 -7.54 43.13
C ALA A 84 -12.49 -8.20 43.54
N LYS A 85 -13.02 -9.06 42.66
CA LYS A 85 -14.22 -9.86 42.91
C LYS A 85 -13.89 -11.24 43.48
N GLU A 86 -12.63 -11.59 43.69
CA GLU A 86 -12.27 -12.89 44.24
C GLU A 86 -12.37 -12.90 45.77
N ARG A 87 -13.00 -13.94 46.30
CA ARG A 87 -13.25 -14.13 47.73
C ARG A 87 -12.72 -15.49 48.17
N THR A 88 -12.27 -15.56 49.42
CA THR A 88 -11.75 -16.80 50.00
C THR A 88 -12.87 -17.59 50.67
N CYS A 89 -12.91 -18.91 50.47
CA CYS A 89 -13.85 -19.76 51.17
C CYS A 89 -13.53 -19.80 52.67
N PRO A 90 -14.47 -19.48 53.57
CA PRO A 90 -14.22 -19.53 55.01
C PRO A 90 -14.02 -20.96 55.53
N LYS A 91 -14.50 -21.99 54.82
CA LYS A 91 -14.42 -23.39 55.27
C LYS A 91 -13.12 -24.10 54.87
N CYS A 92 -12.61 -23.84 53.66
CA CYS A 92 -11.46 -24.57 53.11
C CYS A 92 -10.31 -23.67 52.62
N GLY A 93 -10.45 -22.35 52.73
CA GLY A 93 -9.42 -21.39 52.32
C GLY A 93 -9.19 -21.27 50.81
N ALA A 94 -10.04 -21.87 49.97
CA ALA A 94 -9.89 -21.79 48.51
C ALA A 94 -10.21 -20.39 47.98
N SER A 95 -9.46 -19.92 46.96
CA SER A 95 -9.80 -18.71 46.20
C SER A 95 -10.96 -19.00 45.24
N ILE A 96 -11.96 -18.11 45.22
CA ILE A 96 -13.22 -18.32 44.51
C ILE A 96 -13.73 -16.99 43.94
N GLY A 97 -14.13 -16.96 42.67
CA GLY A 97 -14.78 -15.77 42.09
C GLY A 97 -16.09 -15.38 42.78
N SER A 98 -16.44 -14.09 42.76
CA SER A 98 -17.66 -13.53 43.41
C SER A 98 -18.95 -14.20 42.96
N ASN A 99 -18.99 -14.69 41.72
CA ASN A 99 -20.23 -15.08 41.02
C ASN A 99 -20.62 -16.56 41.20
N VAL A 100 -20.00 -17.31 42.12
CA VAL A 100 -20.36 -18.72 42.34
C VAL A 100 -21.20 -18.91 43.61
N CYS A 101 -22.25 -19.73 43.51
CA CYS A 101 -23.18 -20.03 44.59
C CYS A 101 -22.67 -21.12 45.55
N TYR A 102 -21.65 -21.87 45.16
CA TYR A 102 -21.06 -22.95 45.95
C TYR A 102 -19.55 -23.02 45.74
N CYS A 103 -18.83 -23.49 46.76
CA CYS A 103 -17.38 -23.69 46.66
C CYS A 103 -17.07 -24.93 45.81
N PRO A 104 -16.28 -24.80 44.72
CA PRO A 104 -15.90 -25.95 43.88
C PRO A 104 -14.96 -26.93 44.58
N ARG A 105 -14.29 -26.52 45.66
CA ARG A 105 -13.32 -27.35 46.40
C ARG A 105 -13.94 -28.17 47.54
N CYS A 106 -14.92 -27.60 48.26
CA CYS A 106 -15.49 -28.23 49.46
C CYS A 106 -17.02 -28.34 49.46
N GLY A 107 -17.69 -27.89 48.40
CA GLY A 107 -19.15 -28.00 48.22
C GLY A 107 -19.99 -27.07 49.12
N THR A 108 -19.37 -26.19 49.90
CA THR A 108 -20.09 -25.27 50.80
C THR A 108 -20.88 -24.24 49.99
N LYS A 109 -22.18 -24.12 50.25
CA LYS A 109 -23.02 -23.09 49.62
C LYS A 109 -22.80 -21.73 50.28
N PHE A 110 -22.73 -20.68 49.45
CA PHE A 110 -22.71 -19.30 49.89
C PHE A 110 -24.15 -18.79 49.85
N HIS A 111 -24.69 -18.39 51.00
CA HIS A 111 -26.09 -18.02 51.16
C HIS A 111 -26.27 -16.51 51.27
#